data_AF-A0AA39VJP8-F1
#
_entry.id   AF-A0AA39VJP8-F1
#
_cell.length_a   1.000
_cell.length_b   1.000
_cell.length_c   1.000
_cell.angle_alpha   90.00
_cell.angle_beta   90.00
_cell.angle_gamma   90.00
#
_symmetry.space_group_name_H-M   'P 1'
#
loop_
_entity.id
_entity.type
_entity.pdbx_description
1 polymer ?
#
loop_
_entity_poly.entity_id
_entity_poly.type
_entity_poly.pdbx_seq_one_letter_code
_entity_poly.pdbx_strand_id
1 'polypeptide(L)'
;MSMAASIGMENKEGLKLLVLGGPRAQKIVGDFKNSGDLDASFKNNMLVVATLIVAVTFQTGINPPGGAWQETEKRKGGHEAGKAIMASLKVSYHLFLMLNTLAFSISTQIILMLVYHRKLYFEVVVATVSMVATYGTAVWSLSPEKDVKFRYVCMAALFPYLWRLSYQTFKTFIKKNETTK
;
A
#
# COMPACT_ATOMS: atom_id res chain seq x y z
N MET A 1 24.76 -56.06 -34.73
CA MET A 1 23.43 -55.55 -34.31
C MET A 1 23.44 -54.16 -33.67
N SER A 2 24.58 -53.48 -33.47
CA SER A 2 24.64 -52.25 -32.64
C SER A 2 24.37 -50.92 -33.40
N MET A 3 24.59 -50.87 -34.71
CA MET A 3 24.66 -49.59 -35.45
C MET A 3 23.28 -48.99 -35.80
N ALA A 4 22.29 -49.82 -36.13
CA ALA A 4 20.93 -49.37 -36.43
C ALA A 4 20.16 -48.88 -35.17
N ALA A 5 20.47 -49.44 -34.00
CA ALA A 5 19.92 -49.00 -32.73
C ALA A 5 20.46 -47.61 -32.32
N SER A 6 21.74 -47.35 -32.56
CA SER A 6 22.37 -46.06 -32.25
C SER A 6 21.77 -44.90 -33.05
N ILE A 7 21.54 -45.11 -34.35
CA ILE A 7 20.93 -44.09 -35.24
C ILE A 7 19.46 -43.82 -34.85
N GLY A 8 18.72 -44.85 -34.44
CA GLY A 8 17.33 -44.72 -33.98
C GLY A 8 17.19 -44.03 -32.61
N MET A 9 18.18 -44.17 -31.72
CA MET A 9 18.18 -43.51 -30.41
C MET A 9 18.56 -42.03 -30.50
N GLU A 10 19.51 -41.67 -31.37
CA GLU A 10 19.91 -40.27 -31.57
C GLU A 10 18.75 -39.41 -32.12
N ASN A 11 17.96 -39.96 -33.05
CA ASN A 11 16.77 -39.29 -33.58
C ASN A 11 15.66 -39.13 -32.53
N LYS A 12 15.47 -40.11 -31.62
CA LYS A 12 14.48 -39.99 -30.53
C LYS A 12 14.87 -38.95 -29.49
N GLU A 13 16.14 -38.84 -29.14
CA GLU A 13 16.64 -37.82 -28.22
C GLU A 13 16.66 -36.43 -28.88
N GLY A 14 17.04 -36.33 -30.16
CA GLY A 14 16.91 -35.11 -30.95
C GLY A 14 15.46 -34.64 -31.06
N LEU A 15 14.52 -35.56 -31.33
CA LEU A 15 13.09 -35.26 -31.36
C LEU A 15 12.53 -34.91 -29.97
N LYS A 16 12.97 -35.57 -28.90
CA LYS A 16 12.65 -35.17 -27.51
C LYS A 16 13.18 -33.77 -27.18
N LEU A 17 14.38 -33.41 -27.63
CA LEU A 17 14.96 -32.08 -27.44
C LEU A 17 14.21 -31.02 -28.26
N LEU A 18 13.66 -31.39 -29.41
CA LEU A 18 12.83 -30.53 -30.25
C LEU A 18 11.40 -30.38 -29.70
N VAL A 19 10.85 -31.45 -29.09
CA VAL A 19 9.51 -31.49 -28.48
C VAL A 19 9.47 -30.89 -27.08
N LEU A 20 10.51 -31.08 -26.26
CA LEU A 20 10.59 -30.59 -24.87
C LEU A 20 11.42 -29.31 -24.70
N GLY A 21 11.99 -28.80 -25.80
CA GLY A 21 12.99 -27.74 -25.78
C GLY A 21 14.31 -28.25 -25.17
N GLY A 22 15.43 -27.95 -25.83
CA GLY A 22 16.74 -28.37 -25.32
C GLY A 22 17.07 -27.82 -23.93
N PRO A 23 18.15 -28.30 -23.26
CA PRO A 23 18.53 -27.88 -21.91
C PRO A 23 18.62 -26.35 -21.72
N ARG A 24 18.99 -25.63 -22.78
CA ARG A 24 19.00 -24.15 -22.81
C ARG A 24 17.59 -23.55 -22.75
N ALA A 25 16.63 -24.11 -23.47
CA ALA A 25 15.24 -23.65 -23.44
C ALA A 25 14.60 -23.95 -22.07
N GLN A 26 14.86 -25.12 -21.49
CA GLN A 26 14.37 -25.47 -20.15
C GLN A 26 14.93 -24.56 -19.06
N LYS A 27 16.20 -24.18 -19.15
CA LYS A 27 16.81 -23.21 -18.24
C LYS A 27 16.13 -21.84 -18.34
N ILE A 28 15.92 -21.34 -19.55
CA ILE A 28 15.23 -20.07 -19.80
C ILE A 28 13.79 -20.10 -19.23
N VAL A 29 13.05 -21.18 -19.47
CA VAL A 29 11.70 -21.37 -18.91
C VAL A 29 11.73 -21.42 -17.38
N GLY A 30 12.72 -22.08 -16.79
CA GLY A 30 12.94 -22.10 -15.34
C GLY A 30 13.22 -20.72 -14.77
N ASP A 31 14.07 -19.93 -15.42
CA ASP A 31 14.41 -18.56 -15.01
C ASP A 31 13.20 -17.61 -15.13
N PHE A 32 12.39 -17.75 -16.20
CA PHE A 32 11.12 -17.01 -16.34
C PHE A 32 10.08 -17.38 -15.28
N LYS A 33 9.96 -18.67 -14.95
CA LYS A 33 9.05 -19.12 -13.90
C LYS A 33 9.50 -18.59 -12.52
N ASN A 34 10.78 -18.72 -12.20
CA ASN A 34 11.34 -18.25 -10.94
C ASN A 34 11.21 -16.72 -10.79
N SER A 35 11.40 -15.95 -11.86
CA SER A 35 11.24 -14.48 -11.80
C SER A 35 9.77 -14.07 -11.59
N GLY A 36 8.81 -14.76 -12.19
CA GLY A 36 7.38 -14.54 -11.94
C GLY A 36 6.96 -14.89 -10.51
N ASP A 37 7.45 -16.03 -9.99
CA ASP A 37 7.20 -16.47 -8.61
C ASP A 37 7.83 -15.52 -7.59
N LEU A 38 9.01 -14.96 -7.89
CA LEU A 38 9.69 -13.96 -7.08
C LEU A 38 8.90 -12.63 -7.03
N ASP A 39 8.40 -12.12 -8.16
CA ASP A 39 7.58 -10.91 -8.22
C ASP A 39 6.26 -11.07 -7.43
N ALA A 40 5.61 -12.23 -7.57
CA ALA A 40 4.41 -12.55 -6.80
C ALA A 40 4.68 -12.58 -5.29
N SER A 41 5.79 -13.22 -4.89
CA SER A 41 6.21 -13.29 -3.48
C SER A 41 6.54 -11.92 -2.90
N PHE A 42 7.26 -11.08 -3.66
CA PHE A 42 7.58 -9.72 -3.27
C PHE A 42 6.32 -8.86 -3.06
N LYS A 43 5.35 -8.95 -3.99
CA LYS A 43 4.05 -8.25 -3.86
C LYS A 43 3.28 -8.69 -2.62
N ASN A 44 3.22 -9.99 -2.34
CA ASN A 44 2.54 -10.50 -1.16
C ASN A 44 3.21 -10.00 0.14
N ASN A 45 4.55 -10.04 0.20
CA ASN A 45 5.30 -9.53 1.36
C ASN A 45 5.08 -8.03 1.55
N MET A 46 5.10 -7.25 0.47
CA MET A 46 4.88 -5.81 0.54
C MET A 46 3.44 -5.45 0.94
N LEU A 47 2.44 -6.24 0.52
CA LEU A 47 1.06 -6.08 0.98
C LEU A 47 0.95 -6.26 2.50
N VAL A 48 1.62 -7.28 3.05
CA VAL A 48 1.65 -7.53 4.49
C VAL A 48 2.33 -6.37 5.21
N VAL A 49 3.51 -5.95 4.76
CA VAL A 49 4.24 -4.81 5.36
C VAL A 49 3.41 -3.53 5.32
N ALA A 50 2.77 -3.22 4.19
CA ALA A 50 1.93 -2.04 4.05
C ALA A 50 0.72 -2.08 5.01
N THR A 51 0.07 -3.24 5.13
CA THR A 51 -1.05 -3.45 6.06
C THR A 51 -0.62 -3.28 7.52
N LEU A 52 0.57 -3.78 7.89
CA LEU A 52 1.14 -3.59 9.22
C LEU A 52 1.43 -2.12 9.51
N ILE A 53 2.01 -1.37 8.56
CA ILE A 53 2.27 0.06 8.74
C ILE A 53 0.94 0.82 8.90
N VAL A 54 -0.07 0.51 8.09
CA VAL A 54 -1.43 1.08 8.24
C VAL A 54 -1.99 0.80 9.63
N ALA A 55 -1.90 -0.44 10.12
CA ALA A 55 -2.41 -0.79 11.44
C ALA A 55 -1.67 -0.04 12.55
N VAL A 56 -0.34 -0.01 12.52
CA VAL A 56 0.48 0.69 13.52
C VAL A 56 0.22 2.20 13.51
N THR A 57 0.13 2.81 12.32
CA THR A 57 -0.15 4.25 12.19
C THR A 57 -1.56 4.59 12.65
N PHE A 58 -2.56 3.76 12.35
CA PHE A 58 -3.91 3.94 12.90
C PHE A 58 -3.93 3.87 14.42
N GLN A 59 -3.32 2.84 15.02
CA GLN A 59 -3.25 2.67 16.47
C GLN A 59 -2.57 3.85 17.17
N THR A 60 -1.44 4.31 16.63
CA THR A 60 -0.67 5.41 17.20
C THR A 60 -1.29 6.79 16.94
N GLY A 61 -2.05 6.95 15.84
CA GLY A 61 -2.77 8.19 15.56
C GLY A 61 -3.98 8.41 16.47
N ILE A 62 -4.70 7.34 16.83
CA ILE A 62 -5.84 7.41 17.76
C ILE A 62 -5.43 7.35 19.23
N ASN A 63 -4.27 6.74 19.53
CA ASN A 63 -3.69 6.67 20.86
C ASN A 63 -2.32 7.38 20.86
N PRO A 64 -2.31 8.73 20.93
CA PRO A 64 -1.06 9.47 20.90
C PRO A 64 -0.16 9.10 22.09
N PRO A 65 1.18 9.17 21.94
CA PRO A 65 2.11 8.97 23.03
C PRO A 65 1.78 9.86 24.22
N GLY A 66 1.70 9.28 25.42
CA GLY A 66 1.26 9.97 26.63
C GLY A 66 -0.25 9.97 26.86
N GLY A 67 -1.06 9.52 25.89
CA GLY A 67 -2.50 9.37 26.02
C GLY A 67 -3.30 10.65 25.82
N ALA A 68 -4.56 10.61 26.20
CA ALA A 68 -5.45 11.76 26.23
C ALA A 68 -5.76 12.16 27.68
N TRP A 69 -6.00 13.44 27.89
CA TRP A 69 -6.44 13.94 29.20
C TRP A 69 -7.77 13.30 29.59
N GLN A 70 -7.88 12.83 30.82
CA GLN A 70 -9.09 12.17 31.34
C GLN A 70 -10.06 13.16 32.02
N GLU A 71 -9.52 14.27 32.53
CA GLU A 71 -10.29 15.31 33.21
C GLU A 71 -10.15 16.66 32.48
N THR A 72 -11.06 17.58 32.79
CA THR A 72 -11.04 18.94 32.24
C THR A 72 -10.64 19.92 33.33
N GLU A 73 -9.51 20.61 33.14
CA GLU A 73 -9.02 21.63 34.05
C GLU A 73 -9.38 23.04 33.54
N LYS A 74 -10.29 23.73 34.22
CA LYS A 74 -10.82 25.06 33.79
C LYS A 74 -9.93 26.26 34.19
N ARG A 75 -8.63 26.06 34.45
CA ARG A 75 -7.69 27.15 34.83
C ARG A 75 -7.03 27.78 33.61
N LYS A 76 -6.41 28.96 33.77
CA LYS A 76 -5.55 29.55 32.71
C LYS A 76 -4.39 28.60 32.42
N GLY A 77 -4.38 28.02 31.23
CA GLY A 77 -3.40 27.00 30.82
C GLY A 77 -3.80 25.55 31.13
N GLY A 78 -5.04 25.32 31.59
CA GLY A 78 -5.58 23.98 31.82
C GLY A 78 -5.90 23.23 30.52
N HIS A 79 -6.26 21.96 30.66
CA HIS A 79 -6.45 21.00 29.58
C HIS A 79 -7.90 20.51 29.50
N GLU A 80 -8.30 20.01 28.33
CA GLU A 80 -9.65 19.47 28.09
C GLU A 80 -9.60 17.94 27.97
N ALA A 81 -10.58 17.27 28.57
CA ALA A 81 -10.71 15.82 28.48
C ALA A 81 -10.88 15.39 27.00
N GLY A 82 -10.24 14.28 26.64
CA GLY A 82 -10.24 13.75 25.28
C GLY A 82 -9.23 14.43 24.33
N LYS A 83 -8.51 15.47 24.77
CA LYS A 83 -7.39 16.05 24.00
C LYS A 83 -6.09 15.31 24.29
N ALA A 84 -5.27 15.15 23.26
CA ALA A 84 -3.97 14.49 23.38
C ALA A 84 -3.09 15.23 24.40
N ILE A 85 -2.50 14.49 25.34
CA ILE A 85 -1.56 15.04 26.33
C ILE A 85 -0.35 15.63 25.62
N MET A 86 0.12 14.96 24.55
CA MET A 86 1.20 15.45 23.70
C MET A 86 0.89 16.80 23.02
N ALA A 87 -0.38 17.19 22.86
CA ALA A 87 -0.74 18.50 22.31
C ALA A 87 -0.29 19.68 23.18
N SER A 88 0.08 19.45 24.44
CA SER A 88 0.78 20.43 25.28
C SER A 88 2.13 20.86 24.69
N LEU A 89 2.83 19.94 24.02
CA LEU A 89 4.05 20.17 23.26
C LEU A 89 3.72 20.35 21.78
N LYS A 90 3.24 21.55 21.42
CA LYS A 90 2.75 21.87 20.07
C LYS A 90 3.68 21.36 18.96
N VAL A 91 4.99 21.63 19.02
CA VAL A 91 5.93 21.26 17.94
C VAL A 91 6.03 19.74 17.76
N SER A 92 6.25 18.99 18.83
CA SER A 92 6.39 17.54 18.77
C SER A 92 5.09 16.85 18.37
N TYR A 93 3.94 17.38 18.80
CA TYR A 93 2.63 16.86 18.43
C TYR A 93 2.34 17.01 16.92
N HIS A 94 2.59 18.19 16.36
CA HIS A 94 2.39 18.43 14.92
C HIS A 94 3.33 17.58 14.08
N LEU A 95 4.60 17.48 14.46
CA LEU A 95 5.58 16.67 13.73
C LEU A 95 5.19 15.18 13.76
N PHE A 96 4.80 14.67 14.93
CA PHE A 96 4.30 13.31 15.08
C PHE A 96 3.08 13.05 14.19
N LEU A 97 2.04 13.89 14.29
CA LEU A 97 0.82 13.72 13.51
C LEU A 97 1.07 13.80 12.01
N MET A 98 1.93 14.73 11.56
CA MET A 98 2.28 14.87 10.15
C MET A 98 2.96 13.60 9.61
N LEU A 99 4.00 13.12 10.30
CA LEU A 99 4.72 11.91 9.88
C LEU A 99 3.83 10.67 9.93
N ASN A 100 3.00 10.54 10.96
CA ASN A 100 2.06 9.43 11.11
C ASN A 100 1.00 9.41 10.00
N THR A 101 0.40 10.57 9.72
CA THR A 101 -0.61 10.72 8.65
C THR A 101 -0.01 10.46 7.28
N LEU A 102 1.22 10.91 7.03
CA LEU A 102 1.94 10.63 5.78
C LEU A 102 2.23 9.13 5.60
N ALA A 103 2.74 8.46 6.65
CA ALA A 103 3.01 7.03 6.62
C ALA A 103 1.72 6.21 6.38
N PHE A 104 0.62 6.59 7.04
CA PHE A 104 -0.70 5.99 6.83
C PHE A 104 -1.19 6.19 5.38
N SER A 105 -1.06 7.40 4.84
CA SER A 105 -1.51 7.74 3.47
C SER A 105 -0.70 7.01 2.39
N ILE A 106 0.62 6.93 2.55
CA ILE A 106 1.49 6.22 1.61
C ILE A 106 1.20 4.71 1.66
N SER A 107 1.04 4.15 2.86
CA SER A 107 0.82 2.71 3.03
C SER A 107 -0.55 2.27 2.50
N THR A 108 -1.60 3.06 2.74
CA THR A 108 -2.92 2.82 2.14
C THR A 108 -2.85 2.88 0.61
N GLN A 109 -2.09 3.81 0.03
CA GLN A 109 -1.88 3.87 -1.41
C GLN A 109 -1.14 2.64 -1.97
N ILE A 110 -0.12 2.15 -1.27
CA ILE A 110 0.61 0.93 -1.65
C ILE A 110 -0.35 -0.27 -1.67
N ILE A 111 -1.23 -0.40 -0.66
CA ILE A 111 -2.25 -1.44 -0.63
C ILE A 111 -3.17 -1.34 -1.87
N LEU A 112 -3.68 -0.14 -2.18
CA LEU A 112 -4.55 0.08 -3.33
C LEU A 112 -3.85 -0.26 -4.66
N MET A 113 -2.57 0.09 -4.80
CA MET A 113 -1.75 -0.26 -5.97
C MET A 113 -1.51 -1.77 -6.09
N LEU A 114 -1.31 -2.47 -4.98
CA LEU A 114 -1.02 -3.91 -4.98
C LEU A 114 -2.25 -4.77 -5.23
N VAL A 115 -3.41 -4.33 -4.73
CA VAL A 115 -4.69 -5.01 -4.96
C VAL A 115 -5.31 -4.61 -6.31
N TYR A 116 -4.69 -3.68 -7.04
CA TYR A 116 -5.16 -3.25 -8.35
C TYR A 116 -5.36 -4.44 -9.29
N HIS A 117 -6.49 -4.47 -10.00
CA HIS A 117 -6.89 -5.53 -10.92
C HIS A 117 -7.27 -6.89 -10.29
N ARG A 118 -7.46 -6.96 -8.96
CA ARG A 118 -8.04 -8.12 -8.27
C ARG A 118 -9.55 -7.97 -8.10
N LYS A 119 -10.29 -9.10 -8.00
CA LYS A 119 -11.75 -9.12 -7.77
C LYS A 119 -12.17 -8.38 -6.48
N LEU A 120 -11.29 -8.35 -5.49
CA LEU A 120 -11.51 -7.70 -4.18
C LEU A 120 -11.14 -6.20 -4.15
N TYR A 121 -10.71 -5.62 -5.28
CA TYR A 121 -10.24 -4.23 -5.32
C TYR A 121 -11.29 -3.23 -4.82
N PHE A 122 -12.55 -3.37 -5.25
CA PHE A 122 -13.62 -2.45 -4.83
C PHE A 122 -13.90 -2.53 -3.33
N GLU A 123 -13.92 -3.74 -2.77
CA GLU A 123 -14.13 -3.98 -1.34
C GLU A 123 -13.00 -3.35 -0.50
N VAL A 124 -11.74 -3.54 -0.93
CA VAL A 124 -10.58 -2.93 -0.30
C VAL A 124 -10.60 -1.40 -0.41
N VAL A 125 -11.05 -0.84 -1.53
CA VAL A 125 -11.23 0.62 -1.69
C VAL A 125 -12.27 1.14 -0.70
N VAL A 126 -13.45 0.54 -0.61
CA VAL A 126 -14.51 0.96 0.33
C VAL A 126 -14.02 0.88 1.78
N ALA A 127 -13.35 -0.21 2.15
CA ALA A 127 -12.75 -0.38 3.48
C ALA A 127 -11.69 0.70 3.77
N THR A 128 -10.80 0.97 2.80
CA THR A 128 -9.73 1.97 2.94
C THR A 128 -10.30 3.38 3.09
N VAL A 129 -11.32 3.75 2.30
CA VAL A 129 -12.00 5.04 2.41
C VAL A 129 -12.67 5.22 3.77
N SER A 130 -13.40 4.20 4.25
CA SER A 130 -14.02 4.22 5.58
C SER A 130 -12.99 4.38 6.71
N MET A 131 -11.88 3.65 6.61
CA MET A 131 -10.78 3.72 7.58
C MET A 131 -10.10 5.10 7.58
N VAL A 132 -9.82 5.69 6.41
CA VAL A 132 -9.25 7.04 6.28
C VAL A 132 -10.19 8.09 6.89
N ALA A 133 -11.50 7.96 6.65
CA ALA A 133 -12.50 8.84 7.26
C ALA A 133 -12.49 8.73 8.78
N THR A 134 -12.46 7.51 9.31
CA THR A 134 -12.43 7.24 10.76
C THR A 134 -11.16 7.82 11.40
N TYR A 135 -10.00 7.62 10.78
CA TYR A 135 -8.73 8.21 11.22
C TYR A 135 -8.81 9.75 11.28
N GLY A 136 -9.34 10.38 10.24
CA GLY A 136 -9.53 11.83 10.20
C GLY A 136 -10.43 12.36 11.33
N THR A 137 -11.52 11.65 11.65
CA THR A 137 -12.40 12.02 12.76
C THR A 137 -11.72 11.87 14.13
N ALA A 138 -10.95 10.80 14.33
CA ALA A 138 -10.22 10.57 15.58
C ALA A 138 -9.14 11.63 15.82
N VAL A 139 -8.33 11.94 14.80
CA VAL A 139 -7.29 12.99 14.88
C VAL A 139 -7.89 14.36 15.15
N TRP A 140 -9.06 14.67 14.56
CA TRP A 140 -9.78 15.90 14.86
C TRP A 140 -10.23 15.97 16.33
N SER A 141 -10.80 14.89 16.86
CA SER A 141 -11.25 14.83 18.25
C SER A 141 -10.10 15.08 19.24
N LEU A 142 -8.93 14.50 18.97
CA LEU A 142 -7.74 14.59 19.82
C LEU A 142 -7.05 15.95 19.80
N SER A 143 -7.23 16.74 18.74
CA SER A 143 -6.51 18.00 18.55
C SER A 143 -7.24 19.19 19.19
N PRO A 144 -6.58 19.99 20.06
CA PRO A 144 -7.21 21.16 20.67
C PRO A 144 -7.52 22.24 19.62
N GLU A 145 -8.70 22.83 19.70
CA GLU A 145 -9.42 23.50 18.60
C GLU A 145 -8.89 24.89 18.19
N LYS A 146 -7.60 25.18 18.38
CA LYS A 146 -7.01 26.50 18.11
C LYS A 146 -6.22 26.63 16.80
N ASP A 147 -6.45 25.75 15.83
CA ASP A 147 -5.98 25.93 14.44
C ASP A 147 -6.90 25.21 13.43
N VAL A 148 -8.08 25.81 13.22
CA VAL A 148 -9.10 25.42 12.21
C VAL A 148 -8.59 25.36 10.75
N LYS A 149 -7.32 25.72 10.49
CA LYS A 149 -6.70 25.73 9.15
C LYS A 149 -6.00 24.41 8.80
N PHE A 150 -5.52 23.63 9.77
CA PHE A 150 -4.75 22.41 9.48
C PHE A 150 -5.63 21.27 8.93
N ARG A 151 -6.86 21.13 9.43
CA ARG A 151 -7.79 20.06 8.99
C ARG A 151 -8.26 20.22 7.54
N TYR A 152 -8.51 21.45 7.07
CA TYR A 152 -8.85 21.70 5.66
C TYR A 152 -7.63 21.60 4.74
N VAL A 153 -6.42 21.94 5.20
CA VAL A 153 -5.18 21.79 4.44
C VAL A 153 -4.78 20.31 4.26
N CYS A 154 -5.05 19.43 5.24
CA CYS A 154 -4.85 17.98 5.07
C CYS A 154 -5.91 17.32 4.17
N MET A 155 -7.19 17.72 4.28
CA MET A 155 -8.24 17.24 3.35
C MET A 155 -8.04 17.79 1.92
N ALA A 156 -7.54 19.02 1.78
CA ALA A 156 -7.20 19.63 0.49
C ALA A 156 -5.86 19.13 -0.09
N ALA A 157 -4.92 18.63 0.71
CA ALA A 157 -3.68 18.01 0.23
C ALA A 157 -3.89 16.58 -0.29
N LEU A 158 -4.87 15.86 0.26
CA LEU A 158 -5.29 14.52 -0.23
C LEU A 158 -6.09 14.60 -1.54
N PHE A 159 -6.85 15.68 -1.74
CA PHE A 159 -7.72 15.89 -2.90
C PHE A 159 -6.99 15.86 -4.28
N PRO A 160 -5.85 16.57 -4.50
CA PRO A 160 -5.13 16.53 -5.77
C PRO A 160 -4.33 15.22 -5.98
N TYR A 161 -4.03 14.46 -4.92
CA TYR A 161 -3.39 13.15 -5.05
C TYR A 161 -4.42 12.08 -5.46
N LEU A 162 -5.63 12.12 -4.92
CA LEU A 162 -6.77 11.31 -5.37
C LEU A 162 -7.19 11.67 -6.81
N TRP A 163 -7.19 12.96 -7.15
CA TRP A 163 -7.49 13.44 -8.50
C TRP A 163 -6.41 13.05 -9.53
N ARG A 164 -5.11 13.27 -9.25
CA ARG A 164 -3.99 12.90 -10.15
C ARG A 164 -3.83 11.39 -10.32
N LEU A 165 -4.12 10.58 -9.29
CA LEU A 165 -4.03 9.12 -9.39
C LEU A 165 -5.17 8.52 -10.22
N SER A 166 -6.40 9.03 -10.05
CA SER A 166 -7.54 8.62 -10.89
C SER A 166 -7.28 8.97 -12.36
N TYR A 167 -6.70 10.14 -12.62
CA TYR A 167 -6.40 10.57 -13.99
C TYR A 167 -5.26 9.77 -14.64
N GLN A 168 -4.21 9.43 -13.91
CA GLN A 168 -3.06 8.68 -14.45
C GLN A 168 -3.37 7.20 -14.70
N THR A 169 -4.13 6.55 -13.81
CA THR A 169 -4.61 5.17 -14.03
C THR A 169 -5.57 5.12 -15.22
N PHE A 170 -6.49 6.09 -15.33
CA PHE A 170 -7.44 6.20 -16.44
C PHE A 170 -6.75 6.46 -17.80
N LYS A 171 -5.80 7.40 -17.86
CA LYS A 171 -5.08 7.74 -19.11
C LYS A 171 -4.19 6.60 -19.60
N THR A 172 -3.54 5.87 -18.69
CA THR A 172 -2.66 4.76 -19.06
C THR A 172 -3.47 3.54 -19.51
N PHE A 173 -4.67 3.34 -18.95
CA PHE A 173 -5.64 2.34 -19.42
C PHE A 173 -6.14 2.64 -20.83
N ILE A 174 -6.53 3.90 -21.11
CA ILE A 174 -7.01 4.30 -22.44
C ILE A 174 -5.90 4.19 -23.49
N LYS A 175 -4.69 4.68 -23.20
CA LYS A 175 -3.56 4.63 -24.14
C LYS A 175 -3.16 3.19 -24.51
N LYS A 176 -3.24 2.25 -23.55
CA LYS A 176 -2.96 0.82 -23.80
C LYS A 176 -3.99 0.17 -24.72
N ASN A 177 -5.24 0.63 -24.69
CA ASN A 177 -6.31 0.15 -25.57
C ASN A 177 -6.21 0.73 -27.01
N GLU A 178 -5.55 1.86 -27.20
CA GLU A 178 -5.38 2.48 -28.53
C GLU A 178 -4.15 1.95 -29.27
N THR A 179 -3.05 1.61 -28.60
CA THR A 179 -1.82 1.08 -29.26
C THR A 179 -1.90 -0.40 -29.63
N THR A 180 -2.99 -1.08 -29.26
CA THR A 180 -3.20 -2.52 -29.52
C THR A 180 -4.26 -2.75 -30.61
N LYS A 181 -4.69 -1.68 -31.29
CA LYS A 181 -5.43 -1.71 -32.56
C LYS A 181 -4.52 -1.20 -33.66
#